data_AF-A0A7K3WVR6-F1
#
_entry.id   AF-A0A7K3WVR6-F1
#
_cell.length_a   1.000
_cell.length_b   1.000
_cell.length_c   1.000
_cell.angle_alpha   90.00
_cell.angle_beta   90.00
_cell.angle_gamma   90.00
#
_symmetry.space_group_name_H-M   'P 1'
#
loop_
_entity.id
_entity.type
_entity.pdbx_description
1 polymer ?
#
loop_
_entity_poly.entity_id
_entity_poly.type
_entity_poly.pdbx_seq_one_letter_code
_entity_poly.pdbx_strand_id
1 'polypeptide(L)'
;MLILFVSLQACNFSEPEKRKKRPMVYEGMPISDLTLALGAPDSIQNGGSVYNADLNKTQKVEKWYFDTRTVVVIDDTVKTPNLNER
;
A
#
# COMPACT_ATOMS: atom_id res chain seq x y z
N MET A 1 31.03 53.89 -17.64
CA MET A 1 29.55 53.76 -17.56
C MET A 1 29.25 52.29 -17.38
N LEU A 2 28.85 51.91 -16.16
CA LEU A 2 28.77 50.52 -15.67
C LEU A 2 27.39 49.96 -16.05
N ILE A 3 27.32 49.01 -16.99
CA ILE A 3 26.05 48.38 -17.38
C ILE A 3 25.82 47.18 -16.45
N LEU A 4 24.82 47.31 -15.57
CA LEU A 4 24.35 46.27 -14.67
C LEU A 4 23.78 45.08 -15.47
N PHE A 5 24.45 43.94 -15.38
CA PHE A 5 23.88 42.63 -15.70
C PHE A 5 22.91 42.23 -14.57
N VAL A 6 21.61 42.40 -14.79
CA VAL A 6 20.59 41.80 -13.92
C VAL A 6 20.28 40.40 -14.45
N SER A 7 21.05 39.44 -13.99
CA SER A 7 20.75 38.02 -14.15
C SER A 7 19.45 37.70 -13.39
N LEU A 8 18.35 37.58 -14.12
CA LEU A 8 17.12 36.93 -13.67
C LEU A 8 17.45 35.46 -13.35
N GLN A 9 17.89 35.21 -12.12
CA GLN A 9 17.99 33.85 -11.61
C GLN A 9 16.59 33.28 -11.46
N ALA A 10 16.40 32.16 -12.15
CA ALA A 10 15.19 31.36 -12.16
C ALA A 10 14.74 31.00 -10.74
N CYS A 11 13.60 31.54 -10.31
CA CYS A 11 12.76 30.84 -9.35
C CYS A 11 11.98 29.79 -10.13
N ASN A 12 12.64 28.67 -10.46
CA ASN A 12 11.92 27.42 -10.68
C ASN A 12 11.31 27.05 -9.33
N PHE A 13 10.08 27.53 -9.09
CA PHE A 13 9.22 26.99 -8.06
C PHE A 13 9.03 25.51 -8.40
N SER A 14 9.87 24.66 -7.83
CA SER A 14 9.62 23.22 -7.78
C SER A 14 8.27 23.08 -7.09
N GLU A 15 7.22 22.76 -7.85
CA GLU A 15 5.94 22.37 -7.27
C GLU A 15 6.24 21.32 -6.20
N PRO A 16 5.70 21.45 -4.98
CA PRO A 16 5.89 20.44 -3.96
C PRO A 16 5.39 19.12 -4.54
N GLU A 17 6.30 18.16 -4.66
CA GLU A 17 6.05 16.81 -5.17
C GLU A 17 4.72 16.34 -4.57
N LYS A 18 3.67 16.26 -5.42
CA LYS A 18 2.33 15.87 -4.98
C LYS A 18 2.50 14.50 -4.36
N ARG A 19 2.53 14.43 -3.02
CA ARG A 19 2.59 13.18 -2.29
C ARG A 19 1.50 12.30 -2.87
N LYS A 20 1.88 11.29 -3.65
CA LYS A 20 0.93 10.36 -4.27
C LYS A 20 0.02 9.90 -3.14
N LYS A 21 -1.27 10.25 -3.21
CA LYS A 21 -2.26 9.85 -2.20
C LYS A 21 -2.20 8.33 -2.15
N ARG A 22 -1.58 7.78 -1.09
CA ARG A 22 -1.51 6.33 -0.92
C ARG A 22 -2.92 5.86 -0.58
N PRO A 23 -3.47 4.89 -1.33
CA PRO A 23 -4.77 4.31 -1.00
C PRO A 23 -4.74 3.78 0.43
N MET A 24 -5.75 4.14 1.21
CA MET A 24 -5.88 3.72 2.61
C MET A 24 -6.32 2.26 2.65
N VAL A 25 -5.58 1.44 3.38
CA VAL A 25 -5.91 0.02 3.61
C VAL A 25 -6.05 -0.17 5.11
N TYR A 26 -7.11 -0.87 5.53
CA TYR A 26 -7.44 -1.06 6.94
C TYR A 26 -7.79 -2.52 7.24
N GLU A 27 -7.71 -2.91 8.51
CA GLU A 27 -8.09 -4.24 8.95
C GLU A 27 -9.60 -4.47 8.81
N GLY A 28 -9.99 -5.64 8.29
CA GLY A 28 -11.36 -5.99 7.97
C GLY A 28 -11.79 -5.58 6.56
N MET A 29 -10.95 -4.86 5.81
CA MET A 29 -11.23 -4.51 4.41
C MET A 29 -11.44 -5.80 3.58
N PRO A 30 -12.52 -5.89 2.78
CA PRO A 30 -12.70 -6.98 1.82
C PRO A 30 -11.61 -6.98 0.74
N ILE A 31 -11.19 -8.15 0.25
CA ILE A 31 -10.21 -8.22 -0.86
C ILE A 31 -10.71 -7.57 -2.15
N SER A 32 -12.02 -7.51 -2.40
CA SER A 32 -12.58 -6.73 -3.51
C SER A 32 -12.22 -5.25 -3.41
N ASP A 33 -12.32 -4.69 -2.21
CA ASP A 33 -12.05 -3.28 -1.97
C ASP A 33 -10.55 -3.02 -1.94
N LEU A 34 -9.78 -3.98 -1.43
CA LEU A 34 -8.31 -3.96 -1.49
C LEU A 34 -7.81 -3.93 -2.93
N THR A 35 -8.37 -4.77 -3.80
CA THR A 35 -7.99 -4.82 -5.22
C THR A 35 -8.45 -3.58 -5.98
N LEU A 36 -9.59 -2.99 -5.64
CA LEU A 36 -10.00 -1.69 -6.17
C LEU A 36 -9.07 -0.56 -5.72
N ALA A 37 -8.58 -0.61 -4.47
CA ALA A 37 -7.70 0.41 -3.92
C ALA A 37 -6.25 0.29 -4.42
N LEU A 38 -5.73 -0.93 -4.56
CA LEU A 38 -4.31 -1.20 -4.82
C LEU A 38 -4.01 -1.76 -6.20
N GLY A 39 -5.02 -2.26 -6.91
CA GLY A 39 -4.83 -3.12 -8.07
C GLY A 39 -4.61 -4.59 -7.68
N ALA A 40 -4.21 -5.39 -8.66
CA ALA A 40 -3.83 -6.77 -8.43
C ALA A 40 -2.50 -6.85 -7.65
N PRO A 41 -2.33 -7.83 -6.75
CA PRO A 41 -1.05 -8.05 -6.08
C PRO A 41 0.01 -8.52 -7.07
N ASP A 42 1.27 -8.17 -6.81
CA ASP A 42 2.42 -8.60 -7.62
C ASP A 42 2.70 -10.09 -7.42
N SER A 43 2.49 -10.59 -6.19
CA SER A 43 2.51 -12.02 -5.90
C SER A 43 1.65 -12.36 -4.68
N ILE A 44 1.20 -13.62 -4.64
CA ILE A 44 0.44 -14.18 -3.52
C ILE A 44 1.19 -15.39 -3.01
N GLN A 45 1.54 -15.37 -1.72
CA GLN A 45 2.11 -16.51 -1.02
C GLN A 45 1.05 -17.15 -0.13
N ASN A 46 0.82 -18.44 -0.31
CA ASN A 46 -0.05 -19.20 0.57
C ASN A 46 0.65 -19.42 1.92
N GLY A 47 0.09 -18.87 2.99
CA GLY A 47 0.59 -19.00 4.36
C GLY A 47 0.05 -20.24 5.08
N GLY A 48 -0.81 -21.02 4.43
CA GLY A 48 -1.46 -22.20 5.00
C GLY A 48 -2.85 -21.87 5.54
N SER A 49 -3.23 -22.55 6.62
CA SER A 49 -4.55 -22.39 7.23
C SER A 49 -4.44 -22.30 8.75
N VAL A 50 -5.30 -21.49 9.36
CA VAL A 50 -5.37 -21.29 10.81
C VAL A 50 -6.77 -21.64 11.29
N TYR A 51 -6.87 -22.39 12.39
CA TYR A 51 -8.15 -22.71 13.01
C TYR A 51 -8.65 -21.54 13.84
N ASN A 52 -9.86 -21.06 13.55
CA ASN A 52 -10.55 -20.04 14.32
C ASN A 52 -11.57 -20.72 15.24
N ALA A 53 -11.29 -20.70 16.54
CA ALA A 53 -12.14 -21.34 17.56
C ALA A 53 -13.48 -20.61 17.75
N ASP A 54 -13.50 -19.28 17.63
CA ASP A 54 -14.71 -18.47 17.81
C ASP A 54 -15.74 -18.75 16.71
N LEU A 55 -15.25 -18.97 15.49
CA LEU A 55 -16.06 -19.31 14.33
C LEU A 55 -16.19 -20.82 14.10
N ASN A 56 -15.50 -21.63 14.92
CA ASN A 56 -15.40 -23.09 14.80
C ASN A 56 -15.07 -23.54 13.36
N LYS A 57 -14.13 -22.85 12.69
CA LYS A 57 -13.79 -23.09 11.28
C LYS A 57 -12.30 -22.87 11.00
N THR A 58 -11.78 -23.59 10.02
CA THR A 58 -10.43 -23.37 9.47
C THR A 58 -10.48 -22.24 8.43
N GLN A 59 -9.61 -21.25 8.59
CA GLN A 59 -9.49 -20.10 7.70
C GLN A 59 -8.20 -20.19 6.89
N LYS A 60 -8.25 -19.79 5.62
CA LYS A 60 -7.08 -19.75 4.75
C LYS A 60 -6.30 -18.47 4.99
N VAL A 61 -4.97 -18.54 5.06
CA VAL A 61 -4.10 -17.39 5.24
C VAL A 61 -3.26 -17.18 3.99
N GLU A 62 -3.26 -15.96 3.48
CA GLU A 62 -2.47 -15.55 2.34
C GLU A 62 -1.70 -14.27 2.65
N LYS A 63 -0.46 -14.19 2.14
CA LYS A 63 0.32 -12.95 2.11
C LYS A 63 0.31 -12.41 0.68
N TRP A 64 -0.22 -11.21 0.53
CA TRP A 64 -0.28 -10.50 -0.74
C TRP A 64 0.81 -9.43 -0.76
N TYR A 65 1.70 -9.52 -1.73
CA TYR A 65 2.81 -8.60 -1.90
C TYR A 65 2.46 -7.58 -2.99
N PHE A 66 2.67 -6.32 -2.66
CA PHE A 66 2.59 -5.19 -3.58
C PHE A 66 3.91 -4.42 -3.51
N ASP A 67 4.24 -3.66 -4.55
CA ASP A 67 5.46 -2.86 -4.73
C ASP A 67 6.02 -2.25 -3.42
N THR A 68 5.17 -1.61 -2.60
CA THR A 68 5.62 -0.97 -1.36
C THR A 68 5.00 -1.53 -0.08
N ARG A 69 4.24 -2.63 -0.14
CA ARG A 69 3.50 -3.12 1.03
C ARG A 69 3.18 -4.61 0.95
N THR A 70 3.17 -5.24 2.11
CA THR A 70 2.69 -6.61 2.27
C THR A 70 1.42 -6.59 3.10
N VAL A 71 0.38 -7.25 2.59
CA VAL A 71 -0.94 -7.35 3.20
C VAL A 71 -1.23 -8.80 3.55
N VAL A 72 -1.63 -9.08 4.79
CA VAL A 72 -2.12 -10.41 5.18
C VAL A 72 -3.62 -10.46 4.96
N VAL A 73 -4.07 -11.47 4.24
CA VAL A 73 -5.48 -11.78 3.99
C VAL A 73 -5.82 -13.08 4.70
N ILE A 74 -6.93 -13.09 5.44
CA ILE A 74 -7.51 -14.31 6.02
C ILE A 74 -8.93 -14.47 5.46
N ASP A 75 -9.18 -15.63 4.86
CA ASP A 75 -10.32 -15.90 3.97
C ASP A 75 -10.42 -14.81 2.90
N ASP A 76 -11.28 -13.82 3.11
CA ASP A 76 -11.55 -12.72 2.17
C ASP A 76 -11.37 -11.33 2.80
N THR A 77 -10.65 -11.24 3.93
CA THR A 77 -10.49 -9.98 4.67
C THR A 77 -9.05 -9.67 5.01
N VAL A 78 -8.68 -8.40 4.93
CA VAL A 78 -7.38 -7.91 5.37
C VAL A 78 -7.26 -8.04 6.88
N LYS A 79 -6.20 -8.68 7.37
CA LYS A 79 -5.88 -8.74 8.80
C LYS A 79 -4.73 -7.84 9.20
N THR A 80 -3.74 -7.68 8.34
CA THR A 80 -2.63 -6.78 8.63
C THR A 80 -2.28 -6.03 7.35
N PRO A 81 -2.62 -4.73 7.26
CA PRO A 81 -2.49 -3.95 6.03
C PRO A 81 -1.05 -3.48 5.74
N ASN A 82 -0.13 -3.64 6.69
CA ASN A 82 1.25 -3.24 6.49
C ASN A 82 2.23 -4.07 7.34
N LEU A 83 2.71 -5.17 6.78
CA LEU A 83 3.90 -5.83 7.29
C LEU A 83 5.13 -5.19 6.64
N ASN A 84 5.75 -4.25 7.33
CA ASN A 84 7.13 -3.85 7.00
C ASN A 84 8.05 -5.02 7.40
N GLU A 85 8.30 -5.97 6.50
CA GLU A 85 9.41 -6.91 6.67
C GLU A 85 10.70 -6.12 6.40
N ARG A 86 11.46 -5.90 7.48
CA ARG A 86 12.64 -5.01 7.55
C ARG A 86 13.89 -5.71 7.07
#